data_AF-A0A2E5P8Z8-F1
#
_entry.id   AF-A0A2E5P8Z8-F1
#
_cell.length_a   1.000
_cell.length_b   1.000
_cell.length_c   1.000
_cell.angle_alpha   90.00
_cell.angle_beta   90.00
_cell.angle_gamma   90.00
#
_symmetry.space_group_name_H-M   'P 1'
#
loop_
_entity.id
_entity.type
_entity.pdbx_description
1 polymer ?
#
loop_
_entity_poly.entity_id
_entity_poly.type
_entity_poly.pdbx_seq_one_letter_code
_entity_poly.pdbx_strand_id
1 'polypeptide(L)' 'MIDVVNDVIAVINEFDEPDLYVTPSTPREIFEQEVKEWQEYKDDNPKLWKTVYKRTVDTETLAFISLSNDTKAKIVN' A
#
# COMPACT_ATOMS: atom_id res chain seq x y z
N MET A 1 -0.08 39.67 -28.03
CA MET A 1 -1.34 38.95 -27.65
C MET A 1 -1.33 37.51 -28.17
N ILE A 2 -0.77 37.26 -29.36
CA ILE A 2 -0.56 35.90 -29.90
C ILE A 2 0.52 35.13 -29.12
N ASP A 3 1.60 35.79 -28.69
CA ASP A 3 2.68 35.14 -27.93
C ASP A 3 2.22 34.55 -26.59
N VAL A 4 1.37 35.27 -25.86
CA VAL A 4 0.82 34.80 -24.57
C VAL A 4 -0.04 33.54 -24.76
N VAL A 5 -0.76 33.43 -25.88
CA VAL A 5 -1.57 32.24 -26.20
C VAL A 5 -0.67 31.05 -26.51
N ASN A 6 0.43 31.27 -27.23
CA ASN A 6 1.41 30.23 -27.53
C ASN A 6 2.15 29.75 -26.27
N ASP A 7 2.51 30.67 -25.36
CA ASP A 7 3.15 30.33 -24.09
C ASP A 7 2.22 29.50 -23.19
N VAL A 8 0.92 29.83 -23.15
CA VAL A 8 -0.08 29.05 -22.42
C VAL A 8 -0.27 27.66 -23.04
N ILE A 9 -0.30 27.55 -24.37
CA ILE A 9 -0.39 26.26 -25.06
C ILE A 9 0.85 25.40 -24.79
N ALA A 10 2.04 26.00 -24.76
CA ALA A 10 3.28 25.30 -24.44
C ALA A 10 3.28 24.75 -23.00
N VAL A 11 2.82 25.55 -22.03
CA VAL A 11 2.67 25.12 -20.64
C VAL A 11 1.64 23.99 -20.51
N ILE A 12 0.52 24.07 -21.22
CA ILE A 12 -0.50 23.00 -21.21
C ILE A 12 0.06 21.69 -21.79
N ASN A 13 0.87 21.75 -22.84
CA ASN A 13 1.48 20.57 -23.45
C ASN A 13 2.67 20.00 -22.65
N GLU A 14 3.25 20.77 -21.71
CA GLU A 14 4.26 20.29 -20.75
C GLU A 14 3.64 19.51 -19.59
N PHE A 15 2.36 19.74 -19.29
CA PHE A 15 1.59 18.86 -18.42
C PHE A 15 1.22 17.61 -19.21
N ASP A 16 2.15 16.65 -19.22
CA ASP A 16 1.89 15.24 -19.54
C ASP A 16 0.52 14.87 -18.93
N GLU A 17 -0.49 14.71 -19.78
CA GLU A 17 -1.84 14.38 -19.31
C GLU A 17 -1.70 13.13 -18.45
N PRO A 18 -2.03 13.18 -17.15
CA PRO A 18 -1.85 12.02 -16.30
C PRO A 18 -2.70 10.91 -16.90
N ASP A 19 -2.05 9.81 -17.28
CA ASP A 19 -2.65 8.71 -17.99
C ASP A 19 -3.94 8.30 -17.26
N LEU A 20 -5.10 8.72 -17.81
CA LEU A 20 -6.40 8.69 -17.14
C LEU A 20 -6.85 7.25 -16.83
N TYR A 21 -6.16 6.27 -17.42
CA TYR A 21 -6.42 4.85 -17.31
C TYR A 21 -5.16 4.10 -16.88
N VAL A 22 -4.87 4.15 -15.59
CA VAL A 22 -3.95 3.17 -14.99
C VAL A 22 -4.64 1.81 -15.04
N THR A 23 -4.04 0.86 -15.76
CA THR A 23 -4.56 -0.51 -15.80
C THR A 23 -4.48 -1.07 -14.38
N PRO A 24 -5.61 -1.51 -13.78
CA PRO A 24 -5.58 -2.06 -12.44
C PRO A 24 -4.76 -3.36 -12.45
N SER A 25 -3.99 -3.56 -11.39
CA SER A 25 -3.25 -4.80 -11.19
C SER A 25 -4.20 -6.00 -11.27
N THR A 26 -3.77 -7.04 -11.97
CA THR A 26 -4.50 -8.31 -12.01
C THR A 26 -4.55 -8.93 -10.61
N PRO A 27 -5.53 -9.81 -10.33
CA PRO A 27 -5.60 -10.51 -9.03
C PRO A 27 -4.30 -11.25 -8.67
N ARG A 28 -3.57 -11.74 -9.67
CA ARG A 28 -2.29 -12.40 -9.48
C ARG A 28 -1.19 -11.41 -9.06
N GLU A 29 -1.11 -10.25 -9.71
CA GLU A 29 -0.13 -9.21 -9.36
C GLU A 29 -0.38 -8.67 -7.96
N ILE A 30 -1.65 -8.48 -7.58
CA ILE A 30 -2.02 -8.09 -6.21
C ILE A 30 -1.55 -9.15 -5.22
N PHE A 31 -1.81 -10.43 -5.49
CA PHE A 31 -1.37 -11.52 -4.62
C PHE A 31 0.16 -11.59 -4.50
N GLU A 32 0.88 -11.48 -5.61
CA GLU A 32 2.36 -11.50 -5.61
C GLU A 32 2.93 -10.30 -4.85
N GLN A 33 2.31 -9.12 -4.98
CA GLN A 33 2.66 -7.93 -4.22
C GLN A 33 2.39 -8.12 -2.72
N GLU A 34 1.22 -8.61 -2.33
CA GLU A 34 0.91 -8.90 -0.93
C GLU A 34 1.95 -9.86 -0.36
N VAL A 35 2.24 -10.99 -1.02
CA VAL A 35 3.25 -11.95 -0.57
C VAL A 35 4.61 -11.30 -0.34
N LYS A 36 5.02 -10.37 -1.22
CA LYS A 36 6.27 -9.63 -1.08
C LYS A 36 6.24 -8.70 0.14
N GLU A 37 5.17 -7.94 0.34
CA GLU A 37 4.98 -7.07 1.50
C GLU A 37 4.99 -7.87 2.81
N TRP A 38 4.37 -9.06 2.83
CA TRP A 38 4.40 -9.98 3.96
C TRP A 38 5.81 -10.51 4.26
N GLN A 39 6.64 -10.75 3.23
CA GLN A 39 8.04 -11.17 3.39
C GLN A 39 8.91 -10.04 3.94
N GLU A 40 8.79 -8.82 3.41
CA GLU A 40 9.51 -7.64 3.89
C GLU A 40 9.12 -7.33 5.34
N TYR A 41 7.82 -7.36 5.65
CA TYR A 41 7.33 -7.19 7.01
C TYR A 41 7.86 -8.25 7.97
N LYS A 42 8.13 -9.47 7.47
CA LYS A 42 8.73 -10.55 8.26
C LYS A 42 10.16 -10.31 8.65
N ASP A 43 10.95 -9.79 7.73
CA ASP A 43 12.35 -9.48 8.00
C ASP A 43 12.46 -8.29 8.98
N ASP A 44 11.54 -7.31 8.87
CA ASP A 44 11.51 -6.14 9.76
C ASP A 44 10.91 -6.41 11.15
N ASN A 45 10.03 -7.42 11.29
CA ASN A 45 9.30 -7.69 12.53
C ASN A 45 9.50 -9.11 13.09
N PRO A 46 10.73 -9.57 13.32
CA PRO A 46 11.03 -10.96 13.71
C PRO A 46 10.39 -11.38 15.04
N LYS A 47 10.10 -10.43 15.94
CA LYS A 47 9.41 -10.68 17.22
C LYS A 47 7.94 -11.07 17.01
N LEU A 48 7.25 -10.41 16.08
CA LEU A 48 5.85 -10.69 15.78
C LEU A 48 5.71 -12.09 15.18
N TRP A 49 6.60 -12.46 14.26
CA TRP A 49 6.61 -13.81 13.69
C TRP A 49 6.99 -14.89 14.68
N LYS A 50 7.95 -14.63 15.59
CA LYS A 50 8.20 -15.54 16.72
C LYS A 50 6.97 -15.73 17.60
N THR A 51 6.12 -14.71 17.75
CA THR A 51 4.85 -14.83 18.46
C THR A 51 3.86 -15.66 17.65
N VAL A 52 3.64 -15.35 16.36
CA VAL A 52 2.72 -16.08 15.47
C VAL A 52 3.07 -17.57 15.32
N TYR A 53 4.37 -17.90 15.22
CA TYR A 53 4.84 -19.29 15.13
C TYR A 53 4.86 -20.03 16.48
N LYS A 54 4.48 -19.38 17.60
CA LYS A 54 4.23 -20.15 18.82
C LYS A 54 3.06 -21.08 18.56
N ARG A 55 3.20 -22.32 19.05
CA ARG A 55 2.19 -23.39 18.94
C ARG A 55 0.81 -23.01 19.50
N THR A 56 0.74 -21.93 20.25
CA THR A 56 -0.44 -21.35 20.89
C THR A 56 -0.44 -19.85 20.64
N VAL A 57 -0.95 -19.43 19.49
CA VAL A 57 -1.49 -18.07 19.33
C VAL A 57 -3.00 -18.25 19.27
N ASP A 58 -3.69 -17.67 20.23
CA ASP A 58 -5.15 -17.64 20.23
C ASP A 58 -5.66 -16.81 19.04
N THR A 59 -6.87 -17.15 18.60
CA THR A 59 -7.49 -16.54 17.43
C THR A 59 -7.70 -15.04 17.61
N GLU A 60 -7.90 -14.56 18.84
CA GLU A 60 -8.08 -13.14 19.14
C GLU A 60 -6.80 -12.35 18.90
N THR A 61 -5.66 -12.88 19.36
CA THR A 61 -4.33 -12.30 19.11
C THR A 61 -4.03 -12.29 17.62
N LEU A 62 -4.38 -13.34 16.88
CA LEU A 62 -4.19 -13.41 15.43
C LEU A 62 -5.08 -12.41 14.68
N ALA A 63 -6.34 -12.26 15.08
CA ALA A 63 -7.25 -11.28 14.50
C ALA A 63 -6.76 -9.86 14.76
N PHE A 64 -6.27 -9.57 15.98
CA PHE A 64 -5.77 -8.25 16.35
C PHE A 64 -4.54 -7.84 15.54
N ILE A 65 -3.56 -8.73 15.33
CA ILE A 65 -2.37 -8.42 14.51
C ILE A 65 -2.70 -8.22 13.03
N SER A 66 -3.77 -8.83 12.52
CA SER A 66 -4.24 -8.62 11.14
C SER A 66 -4.94 -7.28 10.90
N LEU A 67 -5.30 -6.54 11.95
CA LEU A 67 -5.93 -5.22 11.80
C LEU A 67 -4.94 -4.16 11.28
N SER A 68 -5.48 -3.13 10.61
CA SER A 68 -4.70 -1.95 10.23
C SER A 68 -4.21 -1.18 11.46
N ASN A 69 -3.10 -0.45 11.32
CA ASN A 69 -2.52 0.34 12.42
C ASN A 69 -3.52 1.37 12.98
N ASP A 70 -4.30 2.01 12.10
CA ASP A 70 -5.35 2.96 12.49
C ASP A 70 -6.45 2.30 13.34
N THR A 71 -6.83 1.07 12.99
CA THR A 71 -7.85 0.32 13.72
C THR A 71 -7.31 -0.13 15.08
N LYS A 72 -6.06 -0.63 15.12
CA LYS A 72 -5.38 -0.98 16.38
C LYS A 72 -5.35 0.21 17.32
N ALA A 73 -4.91 1.38 16.85
CA ALA A 73 -4.80 2.60 17.67
C ALA A 73 -6.13 3.06 18.29
N LYS A 74 -7.26 2.78 17.66
CA LYS A 74 -8.61 3.06 18.20
C LYS A 74 -9.10 2.05 19.24
N ILE A 75 -8.50 0.86 19.28
CA ILE A 75 -8.87 -0.21 20.23
C ILE A 75 -8.04 -0.08 21.52
N VAL A 76 -6.79 0.40 21.43
CA VAL A 76 -5.90 0.54 22.60
C VAL A 76 -6.08 1.89 23.33
N ASN A 77 -6.79 2.84 22.73
CA ASN A 77 -7.18 4.13 23.35
C ASN A 77 -8.67 4.13 23.69
#